data_AF-A0A3E2C3D4-F1
#
_entry.id   AF-A0A3E2C3D4-F1
#
_cell.length_a   1.000
_cell.length_b   1.000
_cell.length_c   1.000
_cell.angle_alpha   90.00
_cell.angle_beta   90.00
_cell.angle_gamma   90.00
#
_symmetry.space_group_name_H-M   'P 1'
#
loop_
_entity.id
_entity.type
_entity.pdbx_description
1 polymer ?
#
loop_
_entity_poly.entity_id
_entity_poly.type
_entity_poly.pdbx_seq_one_letter_code
_entity_poly.pdbx_strand_id
1 'polypeptide(L)'
;IFYTPYGKKFSVENGQASGDTRSINEIINTYNGRLGRVDTFIFFPRVDKESVYTADGQFYPYRSSRELKNPDGSADFDFNKAPDNKISYRLEVNGKLIGSNLADKTNITVYMRKNQTFIHVVMEGDNTHEAIFGYEGFNHEDSSGIFGYVAFLPECGAQFHFVDDLQYRKAANIKGNDDLPQRSSGEADRFSTKPFTKLDLSDLSDAKNISKVRFGNNQVVRNMYTPLLSYEGDPKKDSIKRPTMEELKNTQITGYLYYSNDIDTPKDGTFTTKNADKKPGNFNYGIVRDKDDNQLNTKHYYVTFRPIPTQLVVRYKDLQNKIESGKKFGLYVGDKQIAGDFKSSESSAAPELNALQSMITNKNTALLSEAAGYLSNGFAYLSPGNYIVKSAAEAPTNYEWVVEPENSADINSATIDAKFNIAIHKDNSISTQKVVTFVLRRKIATVKFINDDDKKPYATVKVQQGLSISGDGLTDQSMPANPTKAGFTFNGWYKDKNGTGDAFTASTIVSEDTTVYAIYTQIPPAPTPEPTPEPTPTPTPMPEPDVTPEPEPKPVPDVPDDSWIPVPEIVPENPE
;
A
#
# COMPACT_ATOMS: atom_id res chain seq x y z
N ILE A 1 5.74 22.27 -44.44
CA ILE A 1 6.30 20.90 -44.41
C ILE A 1 5.33 20.05 -43.61
N PHE A 2 5.17 18.79 -43.98
CA PHE A 2 4.36 17.82 -43.27
C PHE A 2 5.21 16.66 -42.80
N TYR A 3 4.89 16.15 -41.62
CA TYR A 3 5.48 14.94 -41.09
C TYR A 3 4.39 13.92 -40.79
N THR A 4 4.63 12.68 -41.21
CA THR A 4 3.71 11.55 -41.07
C THR A 4 4.42 10.41 -40.33
N PRO A 5 3.85 9.88 -39.23
CA PRO A 5 4.43 8.75 -38.50
C PRO A 5 4.54 7.48 -39.34
N TYR A 6 5.48 6.61 -38.96
CA TYR A 6 5.71 5.35 -39.66
C TYR A 6 4.43 4.50 -39.76
N GLY A 7 4.18 3.93 -40.95
CA GLY A 7 3.00 3.10 -41.23
C GLY A 7 1.69 3.87 -41.38
N LYS A 8 1.72 5.22 -41.33
CA LYS A 8 0.53 6.06 -41.51
C LYS A 8 0.43 6.63 -42.92
N LYS A 9 -0.80 6.91 -43.33
CA LYS A 9 -1.10 7.44 -44.67
C LYS A 9 -1.02 8.97 -44.66
N PHE A 10 -0.43 9.49 -45.74
CA PHE A 10 -0.43 10.90 -46.09
C PHE A 10 -1.03 11.07 -47.48
N SER A 11 -1.91 12.05 -47.62
CA SER A 11 -2.48 12.46 -48.90
C SER A 11 -2.63 13.98 -48.93
N VAL A 12 -2.58 14.55 -50.13
CA VAL A 12 -2.93 15.96 -50.36
C VAL A 12 -4.07 15.98 -51.38
N GLU A 13 -5.24 16.41 -50.96
CA GLU A 13 -6.42 16.57 -51.82
C GLU A 13 -6.78 18.05 -51.90
N ASN A 14 -6.85 18.59 -53.12
CA ASN A 14 -7.18 20.00 -53.37
C ASN A 14 -6.33 21.01 -52.55
N GLY A 15 -5.05 20.71 -52.36
CA GLY A 15 -4.13 21.55 -51.59
C GLY A 15 -4.28 21.45 -50.07
N GLN A 16 -5.16 20.58 -49.57
CA GLN A 16 -5.29 20.26 -48.15
C GLN A 16 -4.64 18.92 -47.84
N ALA A 17 -3.74 18.92 -46.87
CA ALA A 17 -3.16 17.70 -46.34
C ALA A 17 -4.21 16.94 -45.50
N SER A 18 -4.32 15.62 -45.73
CA SER A 18 -5.22 14.71 -45.02
C SER A 18 -4.47 13.44 -44.56
N GLY A 19 -5.00 12.78 -43.52
CA GLY A 19 -4.40 11.62 -42.88
C GLY A 19 -3.75 11.93 -41.53
N ASP A 20 -2.99 10.98 -40.97
CA ASP A 20 -2.31 11.12 -39.67
C ASP A 20 -1.02 11.94 -39.81
N THR A 21 -1.12 13.16 -40.34
CA THR A 21 0.02 14.03 -40.65
C THR A 21 -0.02 15.32 -39.82
N ARG A 22 1.14 15.91 -39.56
CA ARG A 22 1.28 17.19 -38.84
C ARG A 22 2.00 18.20 -39.70
N SER A 23 1.42 19.39 -39.89
CA SER A 23 2.12 20.53 -40.45
C SER A 23 3.12 21.07 -39.44
N ILE A 24 4.34 21.38 -39.89
CA ILE A 24 5.35 22.01 -39.06
C ILE A 24 5.68 23.42 -39.55
N ASN A 25 5.83 24.34 -38.59
CA ASN A 25 6.17 25.73 -38.81
C ASN A 25 7.41 26.17 -37.99
N GLU A 26 8.02 25.24 -37.23
CA GLU A 26 9.22 25.48 -36.43
C GLU A 26 10.45 24.86 -37.12
N ILE A 27 11.61 25.49 -36.91
CA ILE A 27 12.92 24.95 -37.33
C ILE A 27 13.18 23.61 -36.64
N ILE A 28 12.65 23.39 -35.43
CA ILE A 28 12.92 22.19 -34.64
C ILE A 28 11.61 21.55 -34.21
N ASN A 29 11.44 20.28 -34.57
CA ASN A 29 10.19 19.57 -34.48
C ASN A 29 10.37 18.30 -33.67
N THR A 30 9.28 17.84 -33.04
CA THR A 30 9.28 16.58 -32.28
C THR A 30 8.36 15.55 -32.92
N TYR A 31 8.72 14.28 -32.81
CA TYR A 31 7.91 13.17 -33.30
C TYR A 31 7.83 12.05 -32.26
N ASN A 32 6.68 11.36 -32.19
CA ASN A 32 6.51 10.20 -31.32
C ASN A 32 6.69 8.91 -32.12
N GLY A 33 7.30 7.90 -31.51
CA GLY A 33 7.58 6.61 -32.12
C GLY A 33 8.67 6.73 -33.20
N ARG A 34 8.35 6.37 -34.44
CA ARG A 34 9.29 6.38 -35.56
C ARG A 34 8.88 7.42 -36.61
N LEU A 35 9.86 8.18 -37.10
CA LEU A 35 9.64 9.08 -38.22
C LEU A 35 9.30 8.24 -39.46
N GLY A 36 8.10 8.40 -40.00
CA GLY A 36 7.67 7.70 -41.21
C GLY A 36 8.11 8.43 -42.47
N ARG A 37 7.61 9.65 -42.66
CA ARG A 37 7.77 10.40 -43.91
C ARG A 37 7.75 11.90 -43.66
N VAL A 38 8.57 12.64 -44.40
CA VAL A 38 8.59 14.11 -44.42
C VAL A 38 8.28 14.58 -45.84
N ASP A 39 7.28 15.44 -45.97
CA ASP A 39 6.88 16.06 -47.23
C ASP A 39 7.06 17.57 -47.18
N THR A 40 7.93 18.08 -48.05
CA THR A 40 8.15 19.51 -48.23
C THR A 40 7.51 19.95 -49.53
N PHE A 41 6.53 20.84 -49.44
CA PHE A 41 5.91 21.50 -50.58
C PHE A 41 6.39 22.94 -50.66
N ILE A 42 6.85 23.34 -51.84
CA ILE A 42 7.31 24.70 -52.11
C ILE A 42 6.57 25.21 -53.33
N PHE A 43 6.02 26.41 -53.21
CA PHE A 43 5.24 27.05 -54.26
C PHE A 43 5.84 28.40 -54.62
N PHE A 44 6.25 28.54 -55.88
CA PHE A 44 6.64 29.81 -56.47
C PHE A 44 5.52 30.31 -57.38
N PRO A 45 4.87 31.43 -57.04
CA PRO A 45 3.90 32.05 -57.92
C PRO A 45 4.60 32.59 -59.16
N ARG A 46 3.86 32.69 -60.26
CA ARG A 46 4.31 33.49 -61.40
C ARG A 46 4.23 34.97 -61.03
N VAL A 47 5.34 35.69 -61.19
CA VAL A 47 5.42 37.12 -60.86
C VAL A 47 5.62 37.92 -62.15
N ASP A 48 4.68 38.82 -62.45
CA ASP A 48 4.80 39.73 -63.59
C ASP A 48 5.42 41.06 -63.16
N LYS A 49 6.69 41.00 -62.75
CA LYS A 49 7.49 42.16 -62.36
C LYS A 49 8.83 42.09 -63.05
N GLU A 50 9.25 43.18 -63.69
CA GLU A 50 10.50 43.19 -64.44
C GLU A 50 11.72 42.92 -63.56
N SER A 51 11.71 43.33 -62.29
CA SER A 51 12.85 43.17 -61.38
C SER A 51 12.98 41.78 -60.74
N VAL A 52 12.28 40.74 -61.22
CA VAL A 52 12.28 39.40 -60.61
C VAL A 52 12.50 38.35 -61.71
N TYR A 53 13.72 37.81 -61.80
CA TYR A 53 14.09 36.94 -62.93
C TYR A 53 14.20 35.47 -62.55
N THR A 54 15.02 35.15 -61.53
CA THR A 54 15.34 33.75 -61.16
C THR A 54 15.53 33.56 -59.66
N ALA A 55 15.22 32.36 -59.17
CA ALA A 55 15.64 31.88 -57.86
C ALA A 55 16.42 30.58 -58.02
N ASP A 56 17.54 30.46 -57.34
CA ASP A 56 18.37 29.25 -57.34
C ASP A 56 18.11 28.46 -56.05
N GLY A 57 17.57 27.27 -56.22
CA GLY A 57 17.28 26.32 -55.16
C GLY A 57 18.36 25.27 -55.03
N GLN A 58 18.65 24.88 -53.79
CA GLN A 58 19.55 23.81 -53.44
C GLN A 58 18.81 22.83 -52.54
N PHE A 59 18.73 21.59 -52.99
CA PHE A 59 18.14 20.49 -52.23
C PHE A 59 19.21 19.56 -51.70
N TYR A 60 19.24 19.33 -50.39
CA TYR A 60 20.22 18.47 -49.73
C TYR A 60 19.54 17.23 -49.12
N PRO A 61 20.20 16.07 -49.18
CA PRO A 61 19.76 14.93 -48.38
C PRO A 61 19.81 15.30 -46.90
N TYR A 62 18.79 14.90 -46.15
CA TYR A 62 18.79 15.05 -44.69
C TYR A 62 19.80 14.07 -44.09
N ARG A 63 20.23 14.37 -42.87
CA ARG A 63 21.19 13.54 -42.12
C ARG A 63 20.51 12.95 -40.91
N SER A 64 20.69 11.66 -40.70
CA SER A 64 20.31 11.00 -39.45
C SER A 64 21.49 11.03 -38.48
N SER A 65 21.22 11.36 -37.22
CA SER A 65 22.22 11.44 -36.15
C SER A 65 22.67 10.09 -35.59
N ARG A 66 22.28 8.96 -36.19
CA ARG A 66 22.57 7.64 -35.63
C ARG A 66 24.05 7.27 -35.80
N GLU A 67 24.96 7.73 -34.93
CA GLU A 67 26.29 7.10 -34.77
C GLU A 67 26.67 6.73 -33.34
N LEU A 68 27.48 5.66 -33.28
CA LEU A 68 28.09 4.96 -32.15
C LEU A 68 27.17 4.83 -30.93
N LYS A 69 26.53 3.65 -30.84
CA LYS A 69 26.16 3.10 -29.54
C LYS A 69 27.37 3.28 -28.63
N ASN A 70 27.22 4.02 -27.54
CA ASN A 70 28.14 3.84 -26.42
C ASN A 70 28.16 2.35 -26.08
N PRO A 71 29.19 1.81 -25.42
CA PRO A 71 29.21 0.39 -25.03
C PRO A 71 27.95 -0.05 -24.25
N ASP A 72 27.21 0.90 -23.67
CA ASP A 72 25.92 0.74 -22.97
C ASP A 72 24.64 0.85 -23.85
N GLY A 73 24.76 1.18 -25.14
CA GLY A 73 23.63 1.28 -26.08
C GLY A 73 23.00 2.68 -26.23
N SER A 74 23.45 3.70 -25.49
CA SER A 74 22.99 5.08 -25.63
C SER A 74 23.55 5.80 -26.87
N ALA A 75 22.85 6.82 -27.38
CA ALA A 75 23.23 7.62 -28.54
C ALA A 75 23.80 9.01 -28.13
N ASP A 76 24.95 9.43 -28.70
CA ASP A 76 25.49 10.79 -28.52
C ASP A 76 24.95 11.72 -29.62
N PHE A 77 24.14 12.71 -29.25
CA PHE A 77 23.45 13.59 -30.21
C PHE A 77 24.32 14.74 -30.77
N ASP A 78 25.64 14.59 -30.86
CA ASP A 78 26.55 15.62 -31.41
C ASP A 78 26.51 15.63 -32.93
N PHE A 79 25.81 16.61 -33.53
CA PHE A 79 25.70 16.77 -34.98
C PHE A 79 27.05 16.83 -35.71
N ASN A 80 28.09 17.39 -35.07
CA ASN A 80 29.42 17.46 -35.66
C ASN A 80 30.15 16.11 -35.64
N LYS A 81 29.60 15.12 -34.91
CA LYS A 81 30.10 13.75 -34.78
C LYS A 81 29.10 12.69 -35.26
N ALA A 82 27.95 13.12 -35.75
CA ALA A 82 26.96 12.25 -36.35
C ALA A 82 27.54 11.64 -37.64
N PRO A 83 27.12 10.44 -38.03
CA PRO A 83 27.54 9.85 -39.30
C PRO A 83 27.09 10.78 -40.42
N ASP A 84 27.78 10.76 -41.54
CA ASP A 84 27.19 11.27 -42.78
C ASP A 84 26.17 10.26 -43.36
N ASN A 85 25.24 9.78 -42.53
CA ASN A 85 24.15 8.89 -42.92
C ASN A 85 23.07 9.74 -43.58
N LYS A 86 23.21 9.87 -44.90
CA LYS A 86 22.32 10.62 -45.77
C LYS A 86 21.02 9.87 -45.98
N ILE A 87 19.91 10.53 -45.66
CA ILE A 87 18.56 10.12 -46.01
C ILE A 87 18.30 10.61 -47.43
N SER A 88 18.15 9.67 -48.35
CA SER A 88 17.83 10.01 -49.74
C SER A 88 16.46 10.65 -49.85
N TYR A 89 16.26 11.47 -50.88
CA TYR A 89 14.99 12.13 -51.14
C TYR A 89 14.49 11.88 -52.55
N ARG A 90 13.16 11.93 -52.69
CA ARG A 90 12.47 12.04 -53.98
C ARG A 90 12.16 13.51 -54.24
N LEU A 91 12.41 13.95 -55.48
CA LEU A 91 12.16 15.31 -55.93
C LEU A 91 11.24 15.30 -57.14
N GLU A 92 10.13 16.02 -57.03
CA GLU A 92 9.21 16.29 -58.14
C GLU A 92 9.06 17.79 -58.34
N VAL A 93 8.99 18.20 -59.61
CA VAL A 93 8.81 19.60 -60.02
C VAL A 93 7.69 19.66 -61.05
N ASN A 94 6.63 20.42 -60.76
CA ASN A 94 5.42 20.51 -61.58
C ASN A 94 4.85 19.14 -61.98
N GLY A 95 4.87 18.18 -61.04
CA GLY A 95 4.40 16.80 -61.26
C GLY A 95 5.33 15.91 -62.08
N LYS A 96 6.49 16.41 -62.50
CA LYS A 96 7.53 15.61 -63.17
C LYS A 96 8.54 15.11 -62.14
N LEU A 97 8.76 13.80 -62.12
CA LEU A 97 9.82 13.18 -61.33
C LEU A 97 11.20 13.59 -61.84
N ILE A 98 12.00 14.19 -60.96
CA ILE A 98 13.40 14.52 -61.22
C ILE A 98 14.29 13.35 -60.78
N GLY A 99 14.00 12.77 -59.61
CA GLY A 99 14.67 11.58 -59.09
C GLY A 99 13.97 11.04 -57.84
N SER A 100 14.14 9.76 -57.54
CA SER A 100 13.44 9.07 -56.43
C SER A 100 14.34 8.67 -55.25
N ASN A 101 15.65 8.59 -55.45
CA ASN A 101 16.65 8.23 -54.43
C ASN A 101 17.87 9.15 -54.57
N LEU A 102 17.65 10.46 -54.50
CA LEU A 102 18.72 11.45 -54.60
C LEU A 102 19.48 11.50 -53.26
N ALA A 103 20.77 11.18 -53.29
CA ALA A 103 21.65 11.13 -52.12
C ALA A 103 22.71 12.24 -52.11
N ASP A 104 22.67 13.16 -53.08
CA ASP A 104 23.56 14.31 -53.18
C ASP A 104 22.76 15.59 -53.44
N LYS A 105 23.45 16.72 -53.38
CA LYS A 105 22.84 18.03 -53.59
C LYS A 105 22.29 18.13 -55.02
N THR A 106 21.02 18.48 -55.15
CA THR A 106 20.40 18.83 -56.43
C THR A 106 20.17 20.34 -56.50
N ASN A 107 20.71 20.99 -57.53
CA ASN A 107 20.44 22.40 -57.79
C ASN A 107 19.27 22.54 -58.78
N ILE A 108 18.41 23.53 -58.57
CA ILE A 108 17.37 23.92 -59.51
C ILE A 108 17.38 25.43 -59.71
N THR A 109 17.07 25.90 -60.92
CA THR A 109 16.80 27.31 -61.18
C THR A 109 15.33 27.47 -61.53
N VAL A 110 14.64 28.36 -60.81
CA VAL A 110 13.22 28.67 -61.00
C VAL A 110 13.09 30.02 -61.70
N TYR A 111 12.44 30.04 -62.86
CA TYR A 111 12.17 31.26 -63.63
C TYR A 111 10.78 31.81 -63.29
N MET A 112 10.69 32.61 -62.23
CA MET A 112 9.42 33.07 -61.65
C MET A 112 8.58 33.95 -62.59
N ARG A 113 9.19 34.63 -63.57
CA ARG A 113 8.45 35.40 -64.58
C ARG A 113 7.76 34.52 -65.63
N LYS A 114 8.39 33.38 -65.94
CA LYS A 114 7.95 32.47 -67.01
C LYS A 114 6.94 31.45 -66.48
N ASN A 115 7.22 30.89 -65.30
CA ASN A 115 6.54 29.70 -64.81
C ASN A 115 6.02 29.90 -63.39
N GLN A 116 4.82 29.39 -63.15
CA GLN A 116 4.41 28.96 -61.82
C GLN A 116 5.12 27.63 -61.53
N THR A 117 5.71 27.48 -60.35
CA THR A 117 6.51 26.29 -60.02
C THR A 117 6.07 25.68 -58.68
N PHE A 118 5.76 24.40 -58.71
CA PHE A 118 5.45 23.56 -57.56
C PHE A 118 6.57 22.54 -57.40
N ILE A 119 7.15 22.48 -56.20
CA ILE A 119 8.19 21.51 -55.87
C ILE A 119 7.71 20.67 -54.70
N HIS A 120 7.91 19.36 -54.82
CA HIS A 120 7.60 18.39 -53.79
C HIS A 120 8.84 17.55 -53.50
N VAL A 121 9.31 17.62 -52.26
CA VAL A 121 10.42 16.81 -51.74
C VAL A 121 9.84 15.81 -50.76
N VAL A 122 10.16 14.54 -50.93
CA VAL A 122 9.75 13.45 -50.03
C VAL A 122 10.97 12.77 -49.47
N MET A 123 11.01 12.61 -48.16
CA MET A 123 12.00 11.81 -47.45
C MET A 123 11.28 10.74 -46.65
N GLU A 124 11.73 9.50 -46.80
CA GLU A 124 11.19 8.35 -46.07
C GLU A 124 12.16 7.98 -44.94
N GLY A 125 11.61 7.86 -43.73
CA GLY A 125 12.33 7.44 -42.54
C GLY A 125 12.28 5.92 -42.34
N ASP A 126 13.31 5.36 -41.70
CA ASP A 126 13.34 3.96 -41.27
C ASP A 126 13.71 3.83 -39.79
N ASN A 127 13.85 2.59 -39.29
CA ASN A 127 14.17 2.32 -37.89
C ASN A 127 15.61 2.71 -37.49
N THR A 128 16.45 3.06 -38.47
CA THR A 128 17.83 3.54 -38.31
C THR A 128 17.92 5.06 -38.18
N HIS A 129 16.79 5.77 -38.26
CA HIS A 129 16.79 7.22 -38.07
C HIS A 129 16.38 7.61 -36.64
N GLU A 130 17.14 8.52 -36.03
CA GLU A 130 16.89 9.03 -34.68
C GLU A 130 16.63 10.54 -34.69
N ALA A 131 17.64 11.40 -34.52
CA ALA A 131 17.43 12.81 -34.85
C ALA A 131 17.72 13.01 -36.34
N ILE A 132 16.84 13.71 -37.03
CA ILE A 132 17.00 14.01 -38.45
C ILE A 132 17.20 15.51 -38.61
N PHE A 133 18.21 15.87 -39.39
CA PHE A 133 18.62 17.25 -39.62
C PHE A 133 18.71 17.52 -41.10
N GLY A 134 18.18 18.65 -41.53
CA GLY A 134 18.02 18.98 -42.92
C GLY A 134 18.23 20.45 -43.18
N TYR A 135 18.57 20.77 -44.42
CA TYR A 135 18.66 22.13 -44.92
C TYR A 135 18.23 22.13 -46.37
N GLU A 136 17.23 22.94 -46.72
CA GLU A 136 16.91 23.28 -48.09
C GLU A 136 16.97 24.80 -48.20
N GLY A 137 17.45 25.35 -49.31
CA GLY A 137 17.58 26.80 -49.44
C GLY A 137 17.36 27.31 -50.85
N PHE A 138 16.70 28.47 -50.95
CA PHE A 138 16.49 29.20 -52.20
C PHE A 138 17.05 30.61 -52.13
N ASN A 139 18.09 30.92 -52.91
CA ASN A 139 18.64 32.28 -52.97
C ASN A 139 18.06 33.05 -54.16
N HIS A 140 17.90 34.36 -54.00
CA HIS A 140 17.49 35.28 -55.07
C HIS A 140 18.39 36.51 -55.07
N GLU A 141 19.09 36.76 -56.17
CA GLU A 141 19.71 38.03 -56.59
C GLU A 141 20.33 38.88 -55.45
N ASP A 142 21.05 38.25 -54.51
CA ASP A 142 21.78 38.82 -53.34
C ASP A 142 21.10 38.74 -51.95
N SER A 143 19.89 38.17 -51.85
CA SER A 143 19.25 37.82 -50.58
C SER A 143 19.59 36.39 -50.14
N SER A 144 19.92 36.21 -48.85
CA SER A 144 19.99 34.87 -48.23
C SER A 144 18.59 34.25 -48.14
N GLY A 145 18.57 32.93 -48.30
CA GLY A 145 17.44 32.24 -48.91
C GLY A 145 16.16 32.03 -48.10
N ILE A 146 15.07 31.77 -48.84
CA ILE A 146 13.83 31.21 -48.33
C ILE A 146 14.05 29.71 -48.09
N PHE A 147 13.55 29.23 -46.93
CA PHE A 147 13.75 27.88 -46.40
C PHE A 147 15.16 27.68 -45.80
N GLY A 148 15.22 27.06 -44.63
CA GLY A 148 16.43 27.00 -43.80
C GLY A 148 16.59 25.67 -43.10
N TYR A 149 17.32 25.66 -41.99
CA TYR A 149 17.55 24.46 -41.19
C TYR A 149 16.24 23.87 -40.67
N VAL A 150 16.11 22.54 -40.71
CA VAL A 150 14.99 21.82 -40.11
C VAL A 150 15.53 20.63 -39.32
N ALA A 151 14.99 20.40 -38.13
CA ALA A 151 15.32 19.27 -37.29
C ALA A 151 14.05 18.52 -36.86
N PHE A 152 14.14 17.19 -36.80
CA PHE A 152 13.13 16.29 -36.25
C PHE A 152 13.77 15.46 -35.14
N LEU A 153 13.25 15.59 -33.93
CA LEU A 153 13.79 14.95 -32.73
C LEU A 153 12.73 14.03 -32.10
N PRO A 154 13.08 12.88 -31.53
CA PRO A 154 12.13 12.04 -30.82
C PRO A 154 11.50 12.76 -29.61
N GLU A 155 10.22 12.57 -29.35
CA GLU A 155 9.59 13.12 -28.14
C GLU A 155 10.03 12.31 -26.91
N CYS A 156 10.55 13.00 -25.90
CA CYS A 156 10.93 12.41 -24.62
C CYS A 156 9.96 12.80 -23.50
N GLY A 157 9.86 11.93 -22.49
CA GLY A 157 9.00 12.11 -21.33
C GLY A 157 9.55 11.50 -20.05
N ALA A 158 8.80 11.68 -18.98
CA ALA A 158 9.08 11.08 -17.68
C ALA A 158 7.79 10.74 -16.93
N GLN A 159 7.85 9.69 -16.12
CA GLN A 159 6.79 9.28 -15.22
C GLN A 159 7.32 9.30 -13.78
N PHE A 160 6.52 9.85 -12.88
CA PHE A 160 6.76 9.81 -11.44
C PHE A 160 5.75 8.86 -10.81
N HIS A 161 6.25 7.70 -10.42
CA HIS A 161 5.52 6.64 -9.75
C HIS A 161 5.49 6.92 -8.25
N PHE A 162 4.33 6.72 -7.62
CA PHE A 162 4.16 6.88 -6.18
C PHE A 162 4.01 5.51 -5.58
N VAL A 163 5.00 5.02 -4.84
CA VAL A 163 5.07 3.59 -4.46
C VAL A 163 5.34 3.40 -2.97
N ASP A 164 5.07 2.20 -2.47
CA ASP A 164 5.48 1.80 -1.13
C ASP A 164 7.01 1.67 -1.04
N ASP A 165 7.63 2.31 -0.05
CA ASP A 165 9.08 2.35 0.13
C ASP A 165 9.69 0.97 0.41
N LEU A 166 9.02 0.10 1.15
CA LEU A 166 9.56 -1.23 1.45
C LEU A 166 9.52 -2.12 0.21
N GLN A 167 8.47 -2.01 -0.60
CA GLN A 167 8.41 -2.69 -1.90
C GLN A 167 9.49 -2.16 -2.85
N TYR A 168 9.67 -0.83 -2.93
CA TYR A 168 10.72 -0.22 -3.74
C TYR A 168 12.11 -0.70 -3.30
N ARG A 169 12.43 -0.63 -2.01
CA ARG A 169 13.71 -1.09 -1.46
C ARG A 169 13.97 -2.57 -1.73
N LYS A 170 12.94 -3.42 -1.63
CA LYS A 170 13.05 -4.84 -2.01
C LYS A 170 13.38 -5.01 -3.49
N ALA A 171 12.67 -4.30 -4.38
CA ALA A 171 12.92 -4.34 -5.82
C ALA A 171 14.32 -3.80 -6.20
N ALA A 172 14.81 -2.80 -5.46
CA ALA A 172 16.11 -2.17 -5.67
C ALA A 172 17.25 -2.81 -4.85
N ASN A 173 17.00 -3.87 -4.09
CA ASN A 173 17.95 -4.53 -3.18
C ASN A 173 18.65 -3.57 -2.18
N ILE A 174 17.87 -2.64 -1.61
CA ILE A 174 18.33 -1.65 -0.63
C ILE A 174 17.97 -2.12 0.78
N LYS A 175 18.91 -2.05 1.73
CA LYS A 175 18.71 -2.51 3.11
C LYS A 175 18.26 -1.37 4.02
N GLY A 176 17.43 -1.72 5.01
CA GLY A 176 17.09 -0.86 6.15
C GLY A 176 16.61 0.54 5.76
N ASN A 177 17.24 1.56 6.37
CA ASN A 177 16.94 2.97 6.17
C ASN A 177 18.03 3.68 5.33
N ASP A 178 18.82 2.95 4.55
CA ASP A 178 19.87 3.53 3.71
C ASP A 178 19.28 4.55 2.72
N ASP A 179 20.07 5.54 2.32
CA ASP A 179 19.64 6.51 1.31
C ASP A 179 19.24 5.81 0.02
N LEU A 180 18.12 6.24 -0.56
CA LEU A 180 17.77 5.78 -1.89
C LEU A 180 18.83 6.34 -2.87
N PRO A 181 19.52 5.48 -3.63
CA PRO A 181 20.40 5.95 -4.66
C PRO A 181 19.56 6.69 -5.69
N GLN A 182 20.11 7.80 -6.19
CA GLN A 182 19.59 8.45 -7.39
C GLN A 182 19.48 7.39 -8.50
N ARG A 183 18.42 7.45 -9.32
CA ARG A 183 18.11 6.43 -10.33
C ARG A 183 19.29 6.21 -11.29
N SER A 184 20.03 7.28 -11.60
CA SER A 184 21.22 7.26 -12.45
C SER A 184 22.55 7.01 -11.69
N SER A 185 22.49 6.66 -10.40
CA SER A 185 23.69 6.49 -9.57
C SER A 185 24.56 5.33 -10.04
N GLY A 186 25.88 5.56 -10.07
CA GLY A 186 26.89 4.58 -10.47
C GLY A 186 27.02 4.39 -11.99
N GLU A 187 26.29 5.15 -12.81
CA GLU A 187 26.46 5.15 -14.26
C GLU A 187 27.31 6.35 -14.70
N ALA A 188 28.26 6.10 -15.60
CA ALA A 188 29.20 7.10 -16.11
C ALA A 188 28.78 7.68 -17.48
N ASP A 189 27.61 7.27 -17.97
CA ASP A 189 27.09 7.66 -19.26
C ASP A 189 26.44 9.06 -19.24
N ARG A 190 26.15 9.58 -20.43
CA ARG A 190 25.42 10.85 -20.58
C ARG A 190 23.90 10.66 -20.50
N PHE A 191 23.42 9.42 -20.60
CA PHE A 191 22.00 9.03 -20.62
C PHE A 191 21.81 7.68 -19.93
N SER A 192 21.61 7.72 -18.62
CA SER A 192 21.46 6.51 -17.79
C SER A 192 20.33 5.64 -18.32
N THR A 193 20.60 4.35 -18.52
CA THR A 193 19.61 3.38 -19.01
C THR A 193 18.67 2.89 -17.90
N LYS A 194 19.10 2.94 -16.62
CA LYS A 194 18.31 2.55 -15.45
C LYS A 194 16.96 3.28 -15.33
N PRO A 195 16.87 4.61 -15.48
CA PRO A 195 15.61 5.32 -15.52
C PRO A 195 14.64 4.82 -16.60
N PHE A 196 15.10 4.28 -17.72
CA PHE A 196 14.20 3.82 -18.79
C PHE A 196 13.58 2.44 -18.53
N THR A 197 14.05 1.73 -17.49
CA THR A 197 13.46 0.46 -17.08
C THR A 197 12.47 0.70 -15.94
N LYS A 198 11.17 0.52 -16.22
CA LYS A 198 10.13 0.52 -15.20
C LYS A 198 10.30 -0.72 -14.30
N LEU A 199 10.35 -0.50 -12.99
CA LEU A 199 10.27 -1.55 -11.98
C LEU A 199 8.85 -2.12 -11.91
N ASP A 200 8.76 -3.43 -11.67
CA ASP A 200 7.52 -4.14 -11.41
C ASP A 200 6.99 -3.83 -10.00
N LEU A 201 6.40 -2.63 -9.86
CA LEU A 201 5.84 -2.08 -8.63
C LEU A 201 4.45 -1.52 -8.92
N SER A 202 3.57 -1.64 -7.94
CA SER A 202 2.23 -1.04 -8.00
C SER A 202 2.28 0.40 -7.53
N ASP A 203 1.64 1.29 -8.29
CA ASP A 203 1.46 2.68 -7.92
C ASP A 203 0.34 2.80 -6.85
N LEU A 204 0.62 3.54 -5.78
CA LEU A 204 -0.32 3.92 -4.71
C LEU A 204 -1.32 5.00 -5.18
N SER A 205 -0.95 5.77 -6.21
CA SER A 205 -1.77 6.80 -6.84
C SER A 205 -1.35 6.98 -8.29
N ASP A 206 -2.18 7.63 -9.11
CA ASP A 206 -1.84 7.92 -10.51
C ASP A 206 -0.45 8.55 -10.66
N ALA A 207 0.36 7.96 -11.54
CA ALA A 207 1.68 8.49 -11.85
C ALA A 207 1.56 9.88 -12.49
N LYS A 208 2.44 10.81 -12.11
CA LYS A 208 2.52 12.11 -12.79
C LYS A 208 3.35 11.94 -14.05
N ASN A 209 2.77 12.28 -15.20
CA ASN A 209 3.40 12.12 -16.52
C ASN A 209 3.81 13.48 -17.08
N ILE A 210 5.01 13.53 -17.66
CA ILE A 210 5.50 14.67 -18.43
C ILE A 210 5.77 14.18 -19.85
N SER A 211 5.36 14.99 -20.83
CA SER A 211 5.64 14.79 -22.26
C SER A 211 6.31 16.05 -22.83
N LYS A 212 6.79 15.97 -24.07
CA LYS A 212 7.41 17.10 -24.78
C LYS A 212 8.64 17.69 -24.08
N VAL A 213 9.36 16.90 -23.29
CA VAL A 213 10.61 17.35 -22.68
C VAL A 213 11.68 17.41 -23.79
N ARG A 214 12.26 18.60 -24.00
CA ARG A 214 13.22 18.85 -25.09
C ARG A 214 14.65 18.52 -24.65
N PHE A 215 15.45 17.98 -25.57
CA PHE A 215 16.80 17.45 -25.38
C PHE A 215 17.79 18.44 -24.74
N GLY A 216 18.81 17.87 -24.09
CA GLY A 216 19.88 18.57 -23.37
C GLY A 216 20.84 19.41 -24.24
N ASN A 217 21.82 20.02 -23.55
CA ASN A 217 22.78 21.03 -24.05
C ASN A 217 23.74 20.49 -25.14
N ASN A 218 23.26 20.36 -26.38
CA ASN A 218 24.07 20.02 -27.55
C ASN A 218 24.28 21.24 -28.46
N GLN A 219 25.44 21.38 -29.11
CA GLN A 219 25.80 22.49 -30.04
C GLN A 219 24.66 22.94 -30.96
N VAL A 220 23.84 22.00 -31.46
CA VAL A 220 22.75 22.28 -32.40
C VAL A 220 21.43 22.70 -31.72
N VAL A 221 21.21 22.28 -30.48
CA VAL A 221 19.96 22.53 -29.73
C VAL A 221 20.19 23.24 -28.39
N ARG A 222 21.33 23.95 -28.22
CA ARG A 222 21.83 24.54 -26.95
C ARG A 222 20.81 25.36 -26.17
N ASN A 223 19.81 25.93 -26.84
CA ASN A 223 18.79 26.81 -26.23
C ASN A 223 17.45 26.10 -25.93
N MET A 224 17.36 24.78 -26.16
CA MET A 224 16.11 24.02 -26.02
C MET A 224 15.95 23.29 -24.69
N TYR A 225 16.94 23.37 -23.81
CA TYR A 225 16.94 22.71 -22.52
C TYR A 225 15.67 23.00 -21.71
N THR A 226 14.97 21.94 -21.31
CA THR A 226 13.85 22.01 -20.38
C THR A 226 14.15 21.04 -19.23
N PRO A 227 14.31 21.52 -17.98
CA PRO A 227 14.58 20.64 -16.86
C PRO A 227 13.39 19.73 -16.58
N LEU A 228 13.65 18.57 -15.98
CA LEU A 228 12.62 17.60 -15.61
C LEU A 228 11.51 18.20 -14.75
N LEU A 229 11.92 18.89 -13.68
CA LEU A 229 11.03 19.53 -12.72
C LEU A 229 10.98 21.03 -12.98
N SER A 230 9.82 21.63 -12.73
CA SER A 230 9.70 23.09 -12.66
C SER A 230 10.35 23.60 -11.36
N TYR A 231 10.83 24.84 -11.39
CA TYR A 231 11.45 25.51 -10.25
C TYR A 231 10.99 26.97 -10.17
N GLU A 232 11.32 27.63 -9.06
CA GLU A 232 10.97 29.04 -8.86
C GLU A 232 11.66 29.93 -9.89
N GLY A 233 10.89 30.77 -10.59
CA GLY A 233 11.42 31.60 -11.68
C GLY A 233 11.67 30.86 -12.99
N ASP A 234 11.15 29.64 -13.18
CA ASP A 234 11.27 28.89 -14.43
C ASP A 234 10.48 29.58 -15.57
N PRO A 235 11.18 30.11 -16.61
CA PRO A 235 10.54 30.84 -17.70
C PRO A 235 9.72 29.95 -18.63
N LYS A 236 9.83 28.62 -18.51
CA LYS A 236 9.13 27.62 -19.34
C LYS A 236 8.03 26.88 -18.57
N LYS A 237 7.73 27.25 -17.33
CA LYS A 237 6.72 26.57 -16.49
C LYS A 237 5.34 26.51 -17.16
N ASP A 238 4.97 27.58 -17.87
CA ASP A 238 3.64 27.70 -18.52
C ASP A 238 3.62 27.09 -19.92
N SER A 239 4.80 26.87 -20.54
CA SER A 239 4.92 26.27 -21.87
C SER A 239 4.85 24.73 -21.83
N ILE A 240 5.40 24.12 -20.77
CA ILE A 240 5.39 22.66 -20.55
C ILE A 240 5.08 22.42 -19.07
N LYS A 241 3.90 21.87 -18.80
CA LYS A 241 3.44 21.55 -17.44
C LYS A 241 4.34 20.46 -16.84
N ARG A 242 5.09 20.83 -15.81
CA ARG A 242 6.04 19.96 -15.09
C ARG A 242 5.84 20.14 -13.59
N PRO A 243 5.85 19.05 -12.80
CA PRO A 243 5.73 19.17 -11.36
C PRO A 243 6.98 19.81 -10.76
N THR A 244 6.83 20.44 -9.60
CA THR A 244 7.97 20.79 -8.73
C THR A 244 8.35 19.61 -7.85
N MET A 245 9.56 19.62 -7.29
CA MET A 245 9.97 18.62 -6.29
C MET A 245 9.04 18.64 -5.06
N GLU A 246 8.61 19.83 -4.66
CA GLU A 246 7.69 20.02 -3.54
C GLU A 246 6.31 19.41 -3.83
N GLU A 247 5.76 19.62 -5.02
CA GLU A 247 4.49 19.01 -5.46
C GLU A 247 4.56 17.48 -5.51
N LEU A 248 5.73 16.91 -5.81
CA LEU A 248 5.91 15.45 -5.77
C LEU A 248 5.90 14.95 -4.33
N LYS A 249 6.70 15.56 -3.45
CA LYS A 249 6.80 15.19 -2.03
C LYS A 249 5.49 15.38 -1.27
N ASN A 250 4.75 16.46 -1.57
CA ASN A 250 3.49 16.81 -0.91
C ASN A 250 2.27 16.14 -1.57
N THR A 251 2.48 15.18 -2.48
CA THR A 251 1.37 14.40 -3.05
C THR A 251 0.65 13.68 -1.92
N GLN A 252 -0.64 13.98 -1.74
CA GLN A 252 -1.47 13.40 -0.69
C GLN A 252 -1.86 11.98 -1.11
N ILE A 253 -1.37 10.99 -0.37
CA ILE A 253 -1.71 9.59 -0.54
C ILE A 253 -2.36 9.11 0.75
N THR A 254 -3.64 8.77 0.66
CA THR A 254 -4.43 8.35 1.82
C THR A 254 -3.76 7.21 2.57
N GLY A 255 -3.46 7.42 3.85
CA GLY A 255 -2.84 6.41 4.71
C GLY A 255 -1.33 6.34 4.65
N TYR A 256 -0.69 7.22 3.89
CA TYR A 256 0.74 7.20 3.63
C TYR A 256 1.39 8.57 3.87
N LEU A 257 2.65 8.53 4.29
CA LEU A 257 3.51 9.69 4.45
C LEU A 257 4.68 9.58 3.49
N TYR A 258 5.09 10.71 2.93
CA TYR A 258 6.26 10.78 2.07
C TYR A 258 7.49 10.28 2.82
N TYR A 259 8.33 9.47 2.18
CA TYR A 259 9.53 8.95 2.80
C TYR A 259 10.78 9.41 2.05
N SER A 260 10.89 9.10 0.76
CA SER A 260 12.06 9.46 -0.05
C SER A 260 11.75 9.45 -1.55
N ASN A 261 12.76 9.60 -2.39
CA ASN A 261 12.66 9.44 -3.84
C ASN A 261 14.02 9.07 -4.44
N ASP A 262 14.02 8.56 -5.67
CA ASP A 262 15.23 8.26 -6.44
C ASP A 262 15.54 9.31 -7.52
N ILE A 263 14.93 10.49 -7.46
CA ILE A 263 15.04 11.53 -8.49
C ILE A 263 16.46 12.12 -8.46
N ASP A 264 17.15 12.14 -9.62
CA ASP A 264 18.51 12.68 -9.68
C ASP A 264 18.56 14.19 -9.34
N THR A 265 19.10 14.50 -8.17
CA THR A 265 19.16 15.88 -7.66
C THR A 265 20.48 16.54 -8.07
N PRO A 266 20.47 17.83 -8.49
CA PRO A 266 21.66 18.65 -8.71
C PRO A 266 22.67 18.60 -7.55
N LYS A 267 23.95 18.80 -7.86
CA LYS A 267 25.04 18.79 -6.85
C LYS A 267 24.86 19.88 -5.77
N ASP A 268 24.30 21.02 -6.15
CA ASP A 268 23.95 22.14 -5.27
C ASP A 268 22.55 22.02 -4.65
N GLY A 269 21.85 20.90 -4.89
CA GLY A 269 20.53 20.60 -4.30
C GLY A 269 19.37 21.40 -4.87
N THR A 270 19.63 22.43 -5.68
CA THR A 270 18.61 23.36 -6.18
C THR A 270 18.34 23.10 -7.65
N PHE A 271 17.08 23.09 -8.09
CA PHE A 271 16.77 23.03 -9.51
C PHE A 271 16.89 24.44 -10.10
N THR A 272 17.86 24.67 -11.01
CA THR A 272 18.09 25.97 -11.67
C THR A 272 18.39 25.81 -13.17
N THR A 273 18.46 26.91 -13.92
CA THR A 273 18.89 26.94 -15.34
C THR A 273 20.34 26.49 -15.56
N LYS A 274 21.22 26.57 -14.55
CA LYS A 274 22.68 26.38 -14.69
C LYS A 274 23.19 25.00 -14.28
N ASN A 275 22.31 24.15 -13.74
CA ASN A 275 22.72 22.89 -13.11
C ASN A 275 22.90 21.72 -14.09
N ALA A 276 22.74 21.97 -15.39
CA ALA A 276 22.94 20.99 -16.46
C ALA A 276 24.41 20.52 -16.62
N ASP A 277 25.40 21.30 -16.17
CA ASP A 277 26.80 21.06 -16.52
C ASP A 277 27.58 20.17 -15.51
N LYS A 278 26.95 19.70 -14.42
CA LYS A 278 27.69 19.04 -13.30
C LYS A 278 27.24 17.63 -12.91
N LYS A 279 26.09 17.12 -13.41
CA LYS A 279 25.69 15.70 -13.37
C LYS A 279 24.65 15.40 -14.48
N PRO A 280 24.82 14.35 -15.30
CA PRO A 280 23.99 14.12 -16.50
C PRO A 280 22.55 13.63 -16.25
N GLY A 281 22.26 12.94 -15.12
CA GLY A 281 21.02 12.16 -14.91
C GLY A 281 19.68 12.80 -15.32
N ASN A 282 19.18 13.77 -14.56
CA ASN A 282 17.87 14.41 -14.76
C ASN A 282 17.85 15.55 -15.78
N PHE A 283 19.01 15.94 -16.31
CA PHE A 283 19.17 17.18 -17.07
C PHE A 283 19.61 16.93 -18.51
N ASN A 284 20.16 15.75 -18.80
CA ASN A 284 20.32 15.26 -20.15
C ASN A 284 19.11 14.38 -20.49
N TYR A 285 18.14 15.00 -21.18
CA TYR A 285 17.09 14.27 -21.88
C TYR A 285 17.61 13.82 -23.23
N GLY A 286 17.61 12.51 -23.42
CA GLY A 286 18.00 11.78 -24.60
C GLY A 286 17.15 10.53 -24.71
N ILE A 287 17.28 9.84 -25.84
CA ILE A 287 16.73 8.50 -26.01
C ILE A 287 17.85 7.50 -25.76
N VAL A 288 17.48 6.32 -25.29
CA VAL A 288 18.37 5.14 -25.32
C VAL A 288 17.66 4.03 -26.08
N ARG A 289 18.38 2.97 -26.45
CA ARG A 289 17.76 1.76 -26.98
C ARG A 289 17.97 0.58 -26.06
N ASP A 290 16.97 -0.28 -25.98
CA ASP A 290 17.13 -1.56 -25.30
C ASP A 290 17.95 -2.55 -26.16
N LYS A 291 18.17 -3.75 -25.59
CA LYS A 291 18.90 -4.84 -26.26
C LYS A 291 18.26 -5.32 -27.57
N ASP A 292 16.96 -5.06 -27.75
CA ASP A 292 16.17 -5.45 -28.91
C ASP A 292 16.02 -4.28 -29.92
N ASP A 293 16.80 -3.21 -29.72
CA ASP A 293 16.85 -1.99 -30.54
C ASP A 293 15.56 -1.15 -30.50
N ASN A 294 14.70 -1.34 -29.48
CA ASN A 294 13.55 -0.48 -29.27
C ASN A 294 13.97 0.84 -28.65
N GLN A 295 13.35 1.93 -29.11
CA GLN A 295 13.57 3.25 -28.55
C GLN A 295 12.91 3.39 -27.18
N LEU A 296 13.70 3.75 -26.18
CA LEU A 296 13.22 4.12 -24.86
C LEU A 296 13.29 5.64 -24.74
N ASN A 297 12.12 6.27 -24.65
CA ASN A 297 11.98 7.74 -24.60
C ASN A 297 11.28 8.24 -23.33
N THR A 298 10.93 7.34 -22.42
CA THR A 298 10.24 7.64 -21.16
C THR A 298 11.08 7.18 -19.99
N LYS A 299 11.48 8.11 -19.11
CA LYS A 299 12.17 7.79 -17.85
C LYS A 299 11.15 7.55 -16.73
N HIS A 300 11.44 6.61 -15.85
CA HIS A 300 10.63 6.23 -14.69
C HIS A 300 11.38 6.56 -13.41
N TYR A 301 10.77 7.42 -12.60
CA TYR A 301 11.24 7.81 -11.28
C TYR A 301 10.22 7.40 -10.22
N TYR A 302 10.70 7.19 -9.00
CA TYR A 302 9.92 6.68 -7.89
C TYR A 302 9.99 7.65 -6.71
N VAL A 303 8.82 8.11 -6.30
CA VAL A 303 8.59 8.83 -5.05
C VAL A 303 8.01 7.83 -4.06
N THR A 304 8.73 7.56 -2.98
CA THR A 304 8.39 6.48 -2.06
C THR A 304 7.70 6.99 -0.81
N PHE A 305 6.73 6.21 -0.34
CA PHE A 305 5.90 6.52 0.80
C PHE A 305 5.88 5.35 1.76
N ARG A 306 5.63 5.62 3.04
CA ARG A 306 5.40 4.58 4.06
C ARG A 306 4.04 4.78 4.73
N PRO A 307 3.35 3.70 5.14
CA PRO A 307 2.09 3.82 5.84
C PRO A 307 2.22 4.69 7.10
N ILE A 308 1.19 5.50 7.40
CA ILE A 308 1.12 6.26 8.66
C ILE A 308 1.16 5.25 9.83
N PRO A 309 2.18 5.33 10.72
CA PRO A 309 2.25 4.40 11.84
C PRO A 309 1.41 4.89 13.02
N THR A 310 0.99 3.97 13.88
CA THR A 310 0.21 4.24 15.09
C THR A 310 1.07 4.04 16.33
N GLN A 311 1.21 5.07 17.15
CA GLN A 311 1.92 5.00 18.44
C GLN A 311 1.19 4.05 19.40
N LEU A 312 1.89 3.03 19.89
CA LEU A 312 1.40 2.17 20.96
C LEU A 312 1.75 2.78 22.32
N VAL A 313 0.73 3.02 23.14
CA VAL A 313 0.87 3.41 24.54
C VAL A 313 0.31 2.30 25.42
N VAL A 314 1.17 1.69 26.24
CA VAL A 314 0.75 0.71 27.23
C VAL A 314 0.69 1.37 28.61
N ARG A 315 -0.40 1.15 29.33
CA ARG A 315 -0.64 1.64 30.68
C ARG A 315 -0.83 0.48 31.64
N TYR A 316 -0.46 0.69 32.89
CA TYR A 316 -0.77 -0.22 34.00
C TYR A 316 -1.52 0.59 35.05
N LYS A 317 -2.61 0.06 35.59
CA LYS A 317 -3.33 0.66 36.72
C LYS A 317 -3.14 -0.21 37.95
N ASP A 318 -2.74 0.41 39.06
CA ASP A 318 -2.68 -0.27 40.34
C ASP A 318 -4.09 -0.54 40.93
N LEU A 319 -4.15 -1.12 42.13
CA LEU A 319 -5.40 -1.42 42.82
C LEU A 319 -6.21 -0.17 43.21
N GLN A 320 -5.61 1.03 43.13
CA GLN A 320 -6.25 2.32 43.36
C GLN A 320 -6.61 3.01 42.02
N ASN A 321 -6.52 2.30 40.89
CA ASN A 321 -6.72 2.81 39.54
C ASN A 321 -5.74 3.92 39.11
N LYS A 322 -4.62 4.08 39.82
CA LYS A 322 -3.58 5.03 39.46
C LYS A 322 -2.71 4.44 38.36
N ILE A 323 -2.42 5.24 37.34
CA ILE A 323 -1.55 4.83 36.22
C ILE A 323 -0.10 4.78 36.69
N GLU A 324 0.58 3.66 36.41
CA GLU A 324 2.00 3.44 36.64
C GLU A 324 2.79 3.46 35.32
N SER A 325 3.86 4.25 35.28
CA SER A 325 4.82 4.31 34.17
C SER A 325 6.06 3.43 34.44
N GLY A 326 6.76 3.04 33.37
CA GLY A 326 8.03 2.29 33.46
C GLY A 326 7.91 0.76 33.57
N LYS A 327 6.71 0.19 33.64
CA LYS A 327 6.48 -1.26 33.71
C LYS A 327 6.75 -1.91 32.35
N LYS A 328 7.45 -3.06 32.34
CA LYS A 328 7.82 -3.74 31.08
C LYS A 328 6.62 -4.43 30.43
N PHE A 329 6.62 -4.49 29.11
CA PHE A 329 5.66 -5.30 28.34
C PHE A 329 6.34 -5.94 27.13
N GLY A 330 5.75 -7.03 26.63
CA GLY A 330 6.14 -7.68 25.39
C GLY A 330 5.22 -7.27 24.23
N LEU A 331 5.81 -7.03 23.06
CA LEU A 331 5.10 -6.77 21.80
C LEU A 331 5.39 -7.91 20.82
N TYR A 332 4.37 -8.38 20.12
CA TYR A 332 4.47 -9.55 19.24
C TYR A 332 3.74 -9.33 17.92
N VAL A 333 4.27 -9.96 16.86
CA VAL A 333 3.62 -10.13 15.55
C VAL A 333 3.45 -11.63 15.31
N GLY A 334 2.20 -12.10 15.32
CA GLY A 334 1.92 -13.53 15.48
C GLY A 334 2.51 -14.05 16.80
N ASP A 335 3.27 -15.14 16.74
CA ASP A 335 3.94 -15.73 17.92
C ASP A 335 5.36 -15.19 18.15
N LYS A 336 5.87 -14.31 17.27
CA LYS A 336 7.23 -13.78 17.36
C LYS A 336 7.26 -12.51 18.21
N GLN A 337 8.09 -12.51 19.25
CA GLN A 337 8.33 -11.31 20.05
C GLN A 337 9.23 -10.32 19.30
N ILE A 338 8.79 -9.07 19.24
CA ILE A 338 9.60 -7.96 18.74
C ILE A 338 10.61 -7.59 19.81
N ALA A 339 11.90 -7.56 19.43
CA ALA A 339 12.96 -7.18 20.35
C ALA A 339 12.87 -5.68 20.71
N GLY A 340 12.92 -5.38 22.00
CA GLY A 340 12.92 -4.00 22.52
C GLY A 340 12.72 -3.94 24.04
N ASP A 341 13.21 -2.87 24.68
CA ASP A 341 12.96 -2.58 26.11
C ASP A 341 11.71 -1.70 26.26
N PHE A 342 10.55 -2.26 25.92
CA PHE A 342 9.30 -1.51 25.92
C PHE A 342 8.75 -1.32 27.34
N LYS A 343 8.36 -0.09 27.67
CA LYS A 343 7.91 0.33 28.99
C LYS A 343 6.61 1.14 28.93
N SER A 344 5.77 0.97 29.95
CA SER A 344 4.52 1.70 30.08
C SER A 344 4.71 3.20 30.22
N SER A 345 3.71 3.97 29.80
CA SER A 345 3.75 5.43 29.82
C SER A 345 2.38 6.04 30.15
N GLU A 346 2.41 7.20 30.79
CA GLU A 346 1.24 8.03 31.08
C GLU A 346 0.85 8.94 29.89
N SER A 347 1.59 8.89 28.77
CA SER A 347 1.33 9.71 27.59
C SER A 347 -0.15 9.63 27.16
N SER A 348 -0.75 10.80 26.91
CA SER A 348 -2.18 10.95 26.63
C SER A 348 -2.51 11.58 25.28
N ALA A 349 -1.57 12.29 24.66
CA ALA A 349 -1.80 12.94 23.36
C ALA A 349 -1.33 12.04 22.22
N ALA A 350 -2.18 11.87 21.21
CA ALA A 350 -1.81 11.19 19.98
C ALA A 350 -0.83 12.06 19.16
N PRO A 351 0.17 11.46 18.48
CA PRO A 351 1.13 12.24 17.70
C PRO A 351 0.49 12.81 16.43
N GLU A 352 0.79 14.08 16.16
CA GLU A 352 0.39 14.77 14.93
C GLU A 352 1.12 14.21 13.69
N LEU A 353 0.49 14.30 12.52
CA LEU A 353 1.06 13.80 11.25
C LEU A 353 2.44 14.39 10.94
N ASN A 354 2.67 15.68 11.23
CA ASN A 354 3.98 16.31 11.00
C ASN A 354 5.09 15.73 11.90
N ALA A 355 4.75 15.33 13.13
CA ALA A 355 5.69 14.68 14.03
C ALA A 355 6.01 13.26 13.54
N LEU A 356 5.00 12.52 13.07
CA LEU A 356 5.20 11.21 12.45
C LEU A 356 6.04 11.31 11.16
N GLN A 357 5.76 12.28 10.29
CA GLN A 357 6.53 12.58 9.08
C GLN A 357 8.01 12.81 9.40
N SER A 358 8.29 13.64 10.41
CA SER A 358 9.65 13.92 10.87
C SER A 358 10.33 12.68 11.45
N MET A 359 9.58 11.84 12.18
CA MET A 359 10.10 10.60 12.74
C MET A 359 10.45 9.59 11.63
N ILE A 360 9.54 9.32 10.68
CA ILE A 360 9.78 8.29 9.67
C ILE A 360 10.90 8.66 8.69
N THR A 361 11.12 9.94 8.44
CA THR A 361 12.18 10.43 7.53
C THR A 361 13.53 10.63 8.23
N ASN A 362 13.55 10.56 9.56
CA ASN A 362 14.80 10.59 10.32
C ASN A 362 15.54 9.26 10.15
N LYS A 363 16.74 9.32 9.55
CA LYS A 363 17.60 8.16 9.28
C LYS A 363 18.01 7.39 10.55
N ASN A 364 18.03 8.07 11.69
CA ASN A 364 18.41 7.49 12.98
C ASN A 364 17.23 6.82 13.71
N THR A 365 16.01 6.92 13.18
CA THR A 365 14.87 6.20 13.72
C THR A 365 15.06 4.70 13.53
N ALA A 366 15.07 3.97 14.64
CA ALA A 366 15.24 2.53 14.60
C ALA A 366 13.98 1.85 14.03
N LEU A 367 14.20 0.80 13.22
CA LEU A 367 13.12 -0.06 12.72
C LEU A 367 12.89 -1.22 13.68
N LEU A 368 11.62 -1.58 13.86
CA LEU A 368 11.24 -2.81 14.53
C LEU A 368 11.36 -4.00 13.56
N SER A 369 11.69 -5.19 14.10
CA SER A 369 11.73 -6.44 13.34
C SER A 369 10.35 -6.81 12.76
N GLU A 370 10.31 -7.78 11.84
CA GLU A 370 9.06 -8.26 11.21
C GLU A 370 8.25 -7.14 10.50
N ALA A 371 8.93 -6.08 10.07
CA ALA A 371 8.29 -4.86 9.52
C ALA A 371 7.23 -4.26 10.45
N ALA A 372 7.36 -4.47 11.76
CA ALA A 372 6.37 -4.05 12.74
C ALA A 372 6.22 -2.53 12.85
N GLY A 373 7.21 -1.74 12.38
CA GLY A 373 7.19 -0.28 12.39
C GLY A 373 8.48 0.31 12.93
N TYR A 374 8.38 1.25 13.87
CA TYR A 374 9.49 2.09 14.32
C TYR A 374 9.62 2.15 15.84
N LEU A 375 10.83 2.39 16.32
CA LEU A 375 11.12 2.71 17.71
C LEU A 375 11.69 4.12 17.78
N SER A 376 11.00 5.01 18.49
CA SER A 376 11.44 6.39 18.69
C SER A 376 11.03 6.89 20.08
N ASN A 377 11.96 7.54 20.78
CA ASN A 377 11.74 8.08 22.13
C ASN A 377 11.14 7.05 23.12
N GLY A 378 11.52 5.77 23.01
CA GLY A 378 11.03 4.69 23.86
C GLY A 378 9.64 4.14 23.51
N PHE A 379 8.96 4.71 22.51
CA PHE A 379 7.65 4.24 22.04
C PHE A 379 7.77 3.40 20.76
N ALA A 380 6.92 2.37 20.68
CA ALA A 380 6.69 1.65 19.44
C ALA A 380 5.66 2.40 18.59
N TYR A 381 5.97 2.61 17.31
CA TYR A 381 5.07 3.16 16.31
C TYR A 381 4.79 2.07 15.29
N LEU A 382 3.61 1.48 15.38
CA LEU A 382 3.23 0.27 14.68
C LEU A 382 2.78 0.58 13.26
N SER A 383 3.28 -0.18 12.29
CA SER A 383 2.71 -0.18 10.94
C SER A 383 1.33 -0.85 10.94
N PRO A 384 0.55 -0.75 9.84
CA PRO A 384 -0.67 -1.53 9.70
C PRO A 384 -0.40 -3.03 9.81
N GLY A 385 -1.18 -3.75 10.62
CA GLY A 385 -0.93 -5.16 10.92
C GLY A 385 -1.64 -5.67 12.16
N ASN A 386 -1.41 -6.94 12.51
CA ASN A 386 -1.97 -7.58 13.70
C ASN A 386 -0.90 -7.72 14.78
N TYR A 387 -1.24 -7.29 16.00
CA TYR A 387 -0.31 -7.22 17.11
C TYR A 387 -0.88 -7.86 18.36
N ILE A 388 0.02 -8.41 19.18
CA ILE A 388 -0.29 -8.89 20.52
C ILE A 388 0.60 -8.14 21.51
N VAL A 389 0.00 -7.61 22.58
CA VAL A 389 0.71 -7.02 23.71
C VAL A 389 0.45 -7.88 24.94
N LYS A 390 1.53 -8.26 25.62
CA LYS A 390 1.49 -9.07 26.84
C LYS A 390 2.17 -8.33 27.99
N SER A 391 1.63 -8.45 29.19
CA SER A 391 2.34 -7.95 30.37
C SER A 391 3.65 -8.72 30.57
N ALA A 392 4.72 -7.99 30.88
CA ALA A 392 5.99 -8.54 31.35
C ALA A 392 6.35 -7.98 32.74
N ALA A 393 5.38 -7.35 33.40
CA ALA A 393 5.51 -6.82 34.74
C ALA A 393 5.11 -7.89 35.77
N GLU A 394 5.86 -7.97 36.86
CA GLU A 394 5.49 -8.81 38.00
C GLU A 394 4.19 -8.27 38.63
N ALA A 395 3.24 -9.16 38.89
CA ALA A 395 1.99 -8.82 39.55
C ALA A 395 2.12 -9.04 41.07
N PRO A 396 1.40 -8.29 41.92
CA PRO A 396 1.33 -8.56 43.35
C PRO A 396 0.83 -9.97 43.65
N THR A 397 1.15 -10.49 44.84
CA THR A 397 0.69 -11.81 45.31
C THR A 397 -0.84 -11.96 45.17
N ASN A 398 -1.28 -13.10 44.63
CA ASN A 398 -2.69 -13.42 44.32
C ASN A 398 -3.32 -12.61 43.16
N TYR A 399 -2.56 -11.74 42.49
CA TYR A 399 -3.06 -10.98 41.34
C TYR A 399 -2.33 -11.36 40.05
N GLU A 400 -2.98 -11.07 38.93
CA GLU A 400 -2.42 -11.13 37.59
C GLU A 400 -2.82 -9.89 36.80
N TRP A 401 -2.02 -9.56 35.79
CA TRP A 401 -2.31 -8.47 34.87
C TRP A 401 -3.25 -8.95 33.78
N VAL A 402 -4.36 -8.24 33.59
CA VAL A 402 -5.32 -8.47 32.51
C VAL A 402 -5.59 -7.19 31.75
N VAL A 403 -6.02 -7.30 30.51
CA VAL A 403 -6.42 -6.16 29.70
C VAL A 403 -7.67 -5.54 30.31
N GLU A 404 -7.69 -4.21 30.45
CA GLU A 404 -8.86 -3.49 30.94
C GLU A 404 -10.07 -3.80 30.05
N PRO A 405 -11.16 -4.36 30.61
CA PRO A 405 -12.35 -4.67 29.83
C PRO A 405 -13.02 -3.39 29.32
N GLU A 406 -13.47 -3.42 28.07
CA GLU A 406 -14.25 -2.32 27.50
C GLU A 406 -15.66 -2.28 28.14
N ASN A 407 -16.26 -1.08 28.21
CA ASN A 407 -17.65 -0.86 28.63
C ASN A 407 -18.02 -1.45 30.01
N SER A 408 -17.08 -1.44 30.96
CA SER A 408 -17.29 -1.96 32.32
C SER A 408 -17.65 -3.45 32.37
N ALA A 409 -17.25 -4.23 31.36
CA ALA A 409 -17.44 -5.68 31.40
C ALA A 409 -16.69 -6.31 32.58
N ASP A 410 -17.15 -7.48 33.04
CA ASP A 410 -16.61 -8.16 34.20
C ASP A 410 -15.11 -8.45 34.03
N ILE A 411 -14.30 -7.90 34.94
CA ILE A 411 -12.85 -8.09 34.98
C ILE A 411 -12.48 -9.57 35.07
N ASN A 412 -13.32 -10.42 35.66
CA ASN A 412 -13.07 -11.86 35.75
C ASN A 412 -13.08 -12.55 34.37
N SER A 413 -13.68 -11.94 33.36
CA SER A 413 -13.68 -12.43 31.96
C SER A 413 -12.57 -11.84 31.09
N ALA A 414 -11.83 -10.85 31.60
CA ALA A 414 -10.80 -10.14 30.85
C ALA A 414 -9.65 -11.05 30.40
N THR A 415 -9.10 -10.77 29.22
CA THR A 415 -7.98 -11.53 28.64
C THR A 415 -6.66 -11.08 29.24
N ILE A 416 -5.67 -11.98 29.30
CA ILE A 416 -4.31 -11.67 29.76
C ILE A 416 -3.45 -10.96 28.71
N ASP A 417 -3.81 -11.12 27.43
CA ASP A 417 -3.10 -10.56 26.29
C ASP A 417 -4.05 -9.65 25.50
N ALA A 418 -3.57 -8.49 25.05
CA ALA A 418 -4.30 -7.59 24.17
C ALA A 418 -3.99 -7.94 22.71
N LYS A 419 -5.01 -8.33 21.94
CA LYS A 419 -4.91 -8.62 20.51
C LYS A 419 -5.66 -7.56 19.73
N PHE A 420 -4.99 -6.91 18.78
CA PHE A 420 -5.63 -5.85 17.99
C PHE A 420 -5.02 -5.74 16.60
N ASN A 421 -5.82 -5.16 15.69
CA ASN A 421 -5.38 -4.76 14.36
C ASN A 421 -5.11 -3.24 14.35
N ILE A 422 -4.00 -2.85 13.72
CA ILE A 422 -3.75 -1.48 13.27
C ILE A 422 -4.15 -1.41 11.80
N ALA A 423 -5.21 -0.67 11.51
CA ALA A 423 -5.68 -0.45 10.15
C ALA A 423 -4.84 0.62 9.44
N ILE A 424 -4.87 0.62 8.11
CA ILE A 424 -4.39 1.75 7.31
C ILE A 424 -5.25 2.97 7.63
N HIS A 425 -4.62 4.13 7.81
CA HIS A 425 -5.27 5.41 8.07
C HIS A 425 -6.02 5.92 6.82
N LYS A 426 -7.29 5.54 6.66
CA LYS A 426 -8.09 5.91 5.48
C LYS A 426 -8.55 7.38 5.50
N ASP A 427 -8.54 8.01 6.66
CA ASP A 427 -8.89 9.41 6.87
C ASP A 427 -8.44 9.84 8.29
N ASN A 428 -8.76 11.07 8.68
CA ASN A 428 -8.37 11.66 9.97
C ASN A 428 -9.20 11.15 11.18
N SER A 429 -10.17 10.24 10.99
CA SER A 429 -10.94 9.65 12.09
C SER A 429 -10.18 8.56 12.84
N ILE A 430 -9.18 7.95 12.20
CA ILE A 430 -8.37 6.90 12.80
C ILE A 430 -7.30 7.56 13.66
N SER A 431 -7.30 7.24 14.96
CA SER A 431 -6.29 7.77 15.88
C SER A 431 -4.90 7.27 15.52
N THR A 432 -3.92 8.17 15.51
CA THR A 432 -2.49 7.85 15.43
C THR A 432 -1.93 7.29 16.74
N GLN A 433 -2.80 6.98 17.71
CA GLN A 433 -2.45 6.32 18.95
C GLN A 433 -3.38 5.13 19.24
N LYS A 434 -2.79 4.02 19.68
CA LYS A 434 -3.49 2.89 20.28
C LYS A 434 -3.08 2.79 21.74
N VAL A 435 -4.06 2.87 22.64
CA VAL A 435 -3.85 2.67 24.07
C VAL A 435 -4.25 1.24 24.44
N VAL A 436 -3.40 0.57 25.21
CA VAL A 436 -3.68 -0.71 25.87
C VAL A 436 -3.48 -0.51 27.36
N THR A 437 -4.51 -0.73 28.17
CA THR A 437 -4.41 -0.64 29.63
C THR A 437 -4.43 -2.04 30.22
N PHE A 438 -3.48 -2.33 31.11
CA PHE A 438 -3.51 -3.48 31.99
C PHE A 438 -4.00 -3.06 33.38
N VAL A 439 -4.87 -3.87 33.97
CA VAL A 439 -5.42 -3.73 35.33
C VAL A 439 -5.15 -5.02 36.11
N LEU A 440 -5.21 -4.94 37.43
CA LEU A 440 -5.03 -6.11 38.29
C LEU A 440 -6.35 -6.84 38.51
N ARG A 441 -6.34 -8.14 38.24
CA ARG A 441 -7.39 -9.08 38.63
C ARG A 441 -6.86 -10.05 39.69
N ARG A 442 -7.67 -10.42 40.68
CA ARG A 442 -7.35 -11.55 41.57
C ARG A 442 -7.38 -12.86 40.79
N LYS A 443 -6.32 -13.65 40.90
CA LYS A 443 -6.26 -15.01 40.35
C LYS A 443 -7.42 -15.85 40.89
N ILE A 444 -7.91 -16.77 40.08
CA ILE A 444 -8.96 -17.71 40.49
C ILE A 444 -8.31 -19.04 40.87
N ALA A 445 -8.64 -19.54 42.06
CA ALA A 445 -8.39 -20.91 42.48
C ALA A 445 -9.66 -21.74 42.38
N THR A 446 -9.48 -23.05 42.29
CA THR A 446 -10.56 -24.02 42.16
C THR A 446 -10.61 -24.91 43.40
N VAL A 447 -11.77 -24.97 44.05
CA VAL A 447 -12.05 -25.91 45.14
C VAL A 447 -12.83 -27.10 44.58
N LYS A 448 -12.23 -28.28 44.62
CA LYS A 448 -12.86 -29.55 44.23
C LYS A 448 -13.43 -30.25 45.46
N PHE A 449 -14.73 -30.48 45.44
CA PHE A 449 -15.46 -31.19 46.49
C PHE A 449 -15.61 -32.65 46.07
N ILE A 450 -15.10 -33.58 46.87
CA ILE A 450 -15.11 -35.02 46.58
C ILE A 450 -16.02 -35.76 47.55
N ASN A 451 -16.97 -36.52 46.99
CA ASN A 451 -17.84 -37.41 47.76
C ASN A 451 -17.68 -38.85 47.25
N ASP A 452 -17.04 -39.70 48.05
CA ASP A 452 -16.76 -41.12 47.81
C ASP A 452 -15.84 -41.47 46.60
N ASP A 453 -16.00 -40.84 45.43
CA ASP A 453 -15.19 -41.10 44.22
C ASP A 453 -14.33 -39.90 43.81
N ASP A 454 -13.01 -40.02 43.97
CA ASP A 454 -12.03 -38.99 43.62
C ASP A 454 -11.98 -38.67 42.11
N LYS A 455 -12.54 -39.54 41.25
CA LYS A 455 -12.51 -39.35 39.78
C LYS A 455 -13.59 -38.40 39.28
N LYS A 456 -14.69 -38.24 40.01
CA LYS A 456 -15.77 -37.32 39.64
C LYS A 456 -16.07 -36.40 40.83
N PRO A 457 -15.62 -35.13 40.78
CA PRO A 457 -15.92 -34.22 41.87
C PRO A 457 -17.44 -34.06 42.01
N TYR A 458 -17.90 -34.07 43.25
CA TYR A 458 -19.28 -33.75 43.63
C TYR A 458 -19.64 -32.33 43.21
N ALA A 459 -18.71 -31.38 43.39
CA ALA A 459 -18.83 -30.02 42.90
C ALA A 459 -17.44 -29.40 42.65
N THR A 460 -17.41 -28.34 41.86
CA THR A 460 -16.22 -27.53 41.64
C THR A 460 -16.61 -26.07 41.77
N VAL A 461 -15.97 -25.35 42.68
CA VAL A 461 -16.27 -23.94 42.98
C VAL A 461 -15.04 -23.10 42.69
N LYS A 462 -15.23 -21.99 42.00
CA LYS A 462 -14.18 -20.98 41.78
C LYS A 462 -14.15 -20.01 42.94
N VAL A 463 -12.95 -19.60 43.35
CA VAL A 463 -12.75 -18.64 44.44
C VAL A 463 -11.59 -17.72 44.10
N GLN A 464 -11.70 -16.44 44.43
CA GLN A 464 -10.57 -15.51 44.27
C GLN A 464 -9.47 -15.83 45.28
N GLN A 465 -8.24 -15.97 44.80
CA GLN A 465 -7.09 -16.32 45.65
C GLN A 465 -6.90 -15.31 46.80
N GLY A 466 -6.64 -15.86 47.98
CA GLY A 466 -6.48 -15.12 49.23
C GLY A 466 -7.81 -14.67 49.86
N LEU A 467 -8.96 -15.13 49.36
CA LEU A 467 -10.29 -14.91 49.93
C LEU A 467 -10.98 -16.26 50.21
N SER A 468 -12.17 -16.20 50.81
CA SER A 468 -13.03 -17.38 51.03
C SER A 468 -14.23 -17.35 50.09
N ILE A 469 -14.89 -18.49 49.89
CA ILE A 469 -16.08 -18.60 49.01
C ILE A 469 -17.17 -17.60 49.41
N SER A 470 -17.35 -17.32 50.70
CA SER A 470 -18.35 -16.36 51.19
C SER A 470 -17.88 -14.91 51.24
N GLY A 471 -16.59 -14.66 51.06
CA GLY A 471 -15.97 -13.34 51.22
C GLY A 471 -15.33 -12.80 49.94
N ASP A 472 -15.53 -13.45 48.80
CA ASP A 472 -15.02 -12.99 47.52
C ASP A 472 -16.09 -12.27 46.68
N GLY A 473 -15.68 -11.76 45.52
CA GLY A 473 -16.57 -11.02 44.62
C GLY A 473 -17.33 -11.88 43.60
N LEU A 474 -17.24 -13.21 43.66
CA LEU A 474 -17.84 -14.10 42.66
C LEU A 474 -19.30 -14.42 43.02
N THR A 475 -20.23 -13.65 42.47
CA THR A 475 -21.66 -13.75 42.82
C THR A 475 -22.37 -15.01 42.32
N ASP A 476 -21.75 -15.74 41.39
CA ASP A 476 -22.27 -16.99 40.82
C ASP A 476 -21.69 -18.26 41.48
N GLN A 477 -20.84 -18.09 42.49
CA GLN A 477 -20.16 -19.18 43.19
C GLN A 477 -20.67 -19.29 44.64
N SER A 478 -20.87 -20.52 45.12
CA SER A 478 -21.29 -20.78 46.50
C SER A 478 -20.88 -22.19 46.94
N MET A 479 -20.95 -22.44 48.24
CA MET A 479 -20.70 -23.76 48.81
C MET A 479 -21.72 -24.77 48.25
N PRO A 480 -21.31 -25.99 47.82
CA PRO A 480 -22.27 -26.96 47.33
C PRO A 480 -23.17 -27.46 48.46
N ALA A 481 -24.37 -27.93 48.10
CA ALA A 481 -25.29 -28.55 49.06
C ALA A 481 -24.62 -29.75 49.75
N ASN A 482 -24.91 -29.96 51.04
CA ASN A 482 -24.33 -31.10 51.78
C ASN A 482 -24.74 -32.43 51.12
N PRO A 483 -23.78 -33.32 50.81
CA PRO A 483 -24.08 -34.60 50.21
C PRO A 483 -24.77 -35.54 51.20
N THR A 484 -25.59 -36.46 50.68
CA THR A 484 -26.28 -37.47 51.47
C THR A 484 -25.70 -38.87 51.22
N LYS A 485 -25.48 -39.64 52.28
CA LYS A 485 -25.01 -41.03 52.22
C LYS A 485 -25.85 -41.91 53.15
N ALA A 486 -26.49 -42.95 52.60
CA ALA A 486 -27.41 -43.80 53.34
C ALA A 486 -26.73 -44.48 54.55
N GLY A 487 -27.34 -44.38 55.74
CA GLY A 487 -26.78 -44.92 56.98
C GLY A 487 -25.69 -44.06 57.64
N PHE A 488 -25.45 -42.85 57.13
CA PHE A 488 -24.45 -41.92 57.65
C PHE A 488 -24.98 -40.48 57.79
N THR A 489 -24.46 -39.74 58.76
CA THR A 489 -24.63 -38.29 58.93
C THR A 489 -23.42 -37.57 58.36
N PHE A 490 -23.63 -36.55 57.52
CA PHE A 490 -22.56 -35.70 57.00
C PHE A 490 -21.99 -34.80 58.11
N ASN A 491 -20.69 -34.89 58.36
CA ASN A 491 -20.00 -34.12 59.40
C ASN A 491 -19.41 -32.81 58.87
N GLY A 492 -19.02 -32.76 57.61
CA GLY A 492 -18.35 -31.60 57.02
C GLY A 492 -17.40 -31.94 55.89
N TRP A 493 -16.82 -30.89 55.30
CA TRP A 493 -15.76 -30.98 54.31
C TRP A 493 -14.41 -30.80 54.97
N TYR A 494 -13.43 -31.61 54.61
CA TYR A 494 -12.08 -31.59 55.21
C TYR A 494 -11.01 -31.67 54.12
N LYS A 495 -9.84 -31.05 54.34
CA LYS A 495 -8.73 -31.08 53.37
C LYS A 495 -8.15 -32.48 53.17
N ASP A 496 -8.28 -33.36 54.17
CA ASP A 496 -7.82 -34.75 54.11
C ASP A 496 -8.98 -35.73 54.04
N LYS A 497 -8.79 -36.81 53.27
CA LYS A 497 -9.78 -37.86 53.02
C LYS A 497 -10.25 -38.61 54.28
N ASN A 498 -9.42 -38.64 55.32
CA ASN A 498 -9.73 -39.33 56.58
C ASN A 498 -10.37 -38.41 57.63
N GLY A 499 -10.63 -37.14 57.31
CA GLY A 499 -11.15 -36.15 58.27
C GLY A 499 -10.13 -35.70 59.32
N THR A 500 -8.84 -36.00 59.11
CA THR A 500 -7.72 -35.61 59.99
C THR A 500 -7.15 -34.23 59.68
N GLY A 501 -7.55 -33.63 58.56
CA GLY A 501 -7.10 -32.32 58.12
C GLY A 501 -7.97 -31.19 58.67
N ASP A 502 -7.68 -29.96 58.25
CA ASP A 502 -8.52 -28.81 58.62
C ASP A 502 -9.93 -28.95 58.04
N ALA A 503 -10.93 -28.56 58.83
CA ALA A 503 -12.28 -28.37 58.34
C ALA A 503 -12.30 -27.23 57.30
N PHE A 504 -13.01 -27.48 56.20
CA PHE A 504 -13.22 -26.53 55.13
C PHE A 504 -14.66 -26.02 55.16
N THR A 505 -14.83 -24.71 55.27
CA THR A 505 -16.12 -24.03 55.31
C THR A 505 -16.15 -22.91 54.28
N ALA A 506 -17.32 -22.29 54.09
CA ALA A 506 -17.45 -21.13 53.20
C ALA A 506 -16.56 -19.93 53.62
N SER A 507 -16.07 -19.88 54.87
CA SER A 507 -15.17 -18.86 55.39
C SER A 507 -13.69 -19.24 55.35
N THR A 508 -13.35 -20.46 54.89
CA THR A 508 -11.95 -20.89 54.75
C THR A 508 -11.27 -20.12 53.61
N ILE A 509 -10.12 -19.51 53.89
CA ILE A 509 -9.32 -18.79 52.89
C ILE A 509 -8.64 -19.78 51.94
N VAL A 510 -8.74 -19.52 50.64
CA VAL A 510 -8.19 -20.35 49.57
C VAL A 510 -7.09 -19.59 48.83
N SER A 511 -5.85 -20.07 48.90
CA SER A 511 -4.69 -19.46 48.22
C SER A 511 -4.33 -20.15 46.91
N GLU A 512 -4.72 -21.40 46.72
CA GLU A 512 -4.42 -22.22 45.55
C GLU A 512 -5.50 -23.28 45.34
N ASP A 513 -5.43 -24.00 44.21
CA ASP A 513 -6.35 -25.10 43.92
C ASP A 513 -6.35 -26.12 45.07
N THR A 514 -7.53 -26.35 45.64
CA THR A 514 -7.69 -27.14 46.85
C THR A 514 -8.68 -28.26 46.60
N THR A 515 -8.42 -29.44 47.14
CA THR A 515 -9.39 -30.56 47.13
C THR A 515 -9.85 -30.84 48.55
N VAL A 516 -11.15 -31.03 48.73
CA VAL A 516 -11.77 -31.31 50.03
C VAL A 516 -12.70 -32.51 49.93
N TYR A 517 -12.81 -33.26 51.01
CA TYR A 517 -13.48 -34.55 51.07
C TYR A 517 -14.65 -34.51 52.06
N ALA A 518 -15.77 -35.12 51.67
CA ALA A 518 -16.93 -35.29 52.53
C ALA A 518 -16.63 -36.33 53.61
N ILE A 519 -16.79 -35.96 54.89
CA ILE A 519 -16.60 -36.85 56.03
C ILE A 519 -17.96 -37.16 56.68
N TYR A 520 -18.12 -38.40 57.11
CA TYR A 520 -19.38 -38.96 57.55
C TYR A 520 -19.23 -39.71 58.89
N THR A 521 -20.23 -39.62 59.77
CA THR A 521 -20.38 -40.51 60.93
C THR A 521 -21.46 -41.54 60.66
N GLN A 522 -21.21 -42.81 60.97
CA GLN A 522 -22.24 -43.85 60.84
C GLN A 522 -23.40 -43.59 61.82
N ILE A 523 -24.63 -43.67 61.33
CA ILE A 523 -25.82 -43.59 62.18
C ILE A 523 -25.91 -44.91 62.96
N PRO A 524 -25.98 -44.89 64.31
CA PRO A 524 -26.16 -46.11 65.09
C PRO A 524 -27.44 -46.83 64.66
N PRO A 525 -27.45 -48.17 64.57
CA PRO A 525 -28.67 -48.90 64.29
C PRO A 525 -29.71 -48.54 65.37
N ALA A 526 -30.93 -48.21 64.92
CA ALA A 526 -32.04 -48.00 65.84
C ALA A 526 -32.20 -49.24 66.75
N PRO A 527 -32.53 -49.08 68.06
CA PRO A 527 -32.79 -50.23 68.91
C PRO A 527 -33.90 -51.07 68.29
N THR A 528 -33.64 -52.37 68.14
CA THR A 528 -34.58 -53.33 67.58
C THR A 528 -35.92 -53.26 68.35
N PRO A 529 -37.06 -52.97 67.71
CA PRO A 529 -38.35 -53.07 68.39
C PRO A 529 -38.60 -54.52 68.82
N GLU A 530 -39.04 -54.73 70.06
CA GLU A 530 -39.49 -56.03 70.57
C GLU A 530 -40.59 -56.63 69.66
N PRO A 531 -40.61 -57.96 69.46
CA PRO A 531 -41.59 -58.61 68.59
C PRO A 531 -43.01 -58.36 69.11
N THR A 532 -43.84 -57.77 68.26
CA THR A 532 -45.27 -57.59 68.50
C THR A 532 -45.98 -58.95 68.39
N PRO A 533 -46.84 -59.36 69.35
CA PRO A 533 -47.59 -60.61 69.26
C PRO A 533 -48.65 -60.57 68.15
N GLU A 534 -48.86 -61.73 67.52
CA GLU A 534 -49.82 -61.97 66.41
C GLU A 534 -51.26 -61.51 66.72
N PRO A 535 -52.01 -61.00 65.72
CA PRO A 535 -53.40 -60.60 65.89
C PRO A 535 -54.37 -61.80 65.90
N THR A 536 -55.22 -61.84 66.92
CA THR A 536 -56.38 -62.75 67.05
C THR A 536 -57.56 -62.23 66.19
N PRO A 537 -58.35 -63.10 65.53
CA PRO A 537 -59.23 -62.71 64.42
C PRO A 537 -60.52 -62.00 64.84
N THR A 538 -60.97 -61.05 64.01
CA THR A 538 -62.23 -60.32 64.15
C THR A 538 -63.34 -60.99 63.31
N PRO A 539 -64.58 -61.16 63.83
CA PRO A 539 -65.69 -61.74 63.08
C PRO A 539 -66.30 -60.78 62.03
N THR A 540 -66.87 -61.42 61.00
CA THR A 540 -67.48 -60.90 59.76
C THR A 540 -68.66 -59.91 59.93
N PRO A 541 -68.92 -59.05 58.91
CA PRO A 541 -69.91 -57.95 58.96
C PRO A 541 -71.33 -58.37 58.52
N MET A 542 -72.33 -57.55 58.87
CA MET A 542 -73.74 -57.62 58.42
C MET A 542 -74.17 -56.21 57.89
N PRO A 543 -75.08 -56.10 56.89
CA PRO A 543 -74.89 -55.22 55.73
C PRO A 543 -75.59 -53.84 55.77
N GLU A 544 -75.20 -53.03 54.77
CA GLU A 544 -75.58 -51.65 54.38
C GLU A 544 -77.08 -51.37 54.16
N PRO A 545 -77.42 -50.07 53.99
CA PRO A 545 -78.11 -49.67 52.77
C PRO A 545 -77.44 -48.48 52.03
N ASP A 546 -76.99 -48.72 50.79
CA ASP A 546 -77.55 -48.19 49.51
C ASP A 546 -78.21 -46.78 49.55
N VAL A 547 -77.98 -45.78 48.68
CA VAL A 547 -77.28 -45.63 47.38
C VAL A 547 -77.11 -44.12 47.05
N THR A 548 -76.30 -43.83 46.00
CA THR A 548 -76.46 -42.81 44.90
C THR A 548 -75.87 -41.37 44.99
N PRO A 549 -75.44 -40.72 43.85
CA PRO A 549 -74.07 -40.82 43.27
C PRO A 549 -73.41 -39.48 42.82
N GLU A 550 -72.11 -39.58 42.46
CA GLU A 550 -71.30 -38.77 41.48
C GLU A 550 -71.06 -37.23 41.68
N PRO A 551 -69.98 -36.63 41.09
CA PRO A 551 -69.09 -37.16 40.03
C PRO A 551 -67.57 -37.15 40.31
N GLU A 552 -66.87 -38.04 39.59
CA GLU A 552 -65.41 -38.11 39.40
C GLU A 552 -64.94 -37.21 38.21
N PRO A 553 -63.75 -37.41 37.60
CA PRO A 553 -62.47 -36.84 37.98
C PRO A 553 -61.87 -36.00 36.82
N LYS A 554 -60.70 -35.38 37.01
CA LYS A 554 -59.86 -34.93 35.88
C LYS A 554 -58.40 -35.34 36.05
N PRO A 555 -57.88 -36.24 35.19
CA PRO A 555 -56.45 -36.40 34.97
C PRO A 555 -56.02 -35.60 33.73
N VAL A 556 -54.74 -35.20 33.68
CA VAL A 556 -54.11 -34.72 32.44
C VAL A 556 -52.72 -35.35 32.33
N PRO A 557 -52.44 -36.12 31.28
CA PRO A 557 -51.09 -36.57 30.95
C PRO A 557 -50.54 -36.05 29.60
N ASP A 558 -49.21 -36.01 29.55
CA ASP A 558 -48.19 -36.04 28.48
C ASP A 558 -48.50 -35.72 27.02
N VAL A 559 -47.54 -35.01 26.39
CA VAL A 559 -47.41 -34.80 24.94
C VAL A 559 -45.98 -35.14 24.49
N PRO A 560 -45.83 -35.93 23.40
CA PRO A 560 -44.81 -35.62 22.40
C PRO A 560 -45.35 -35.60 20.95
N ASP A 561 -44.68 -34.75 20.16
CA ASP A 561 -44.43 -34.67 18.71
C ASP A 561 -45.29 -35.46 17.72
N ASP A 562 -45.85 -34.77 16.71
CA ASP A 562 -45.62 -35.18 15.32
C ASP A 562 -45.88 -34.09 14.27
N SER A 563 -45.06 -34.18 13.24
CA SER A 563 -45.10 -33.50 11.95
C SER A 563 -46.24 -34.01 11.05
N TRP A 564 -46.86 -33.14 10.22
CA TRP A 564 -46.91 -33.27 8.75
C TRP A 564 -47.74 -32.20 8.02
N ILE A 565 -47.42 -32.12 6.73
CA ILE A 565 -47.67 -31.14 5.66
C ILE A 565 -49.09 -31.24 5.06
N PRO A 566 -49.54 -30.20 4.31
CA PRO A 566 -50.10 -30.48 2.98
C PRO A 566 -49.56 -29.56 1.86
N VAL A 567 -49.58 -30.11 0.63
CA VAL A 567 -49.27 -29.53 -0.71
C VAL A 567 -50.31 -30.13 -1.67
N PRO A 568 -50.63 -29.62 -2.89
CA PRO A 568 -50.46 -28.29 -3.52
C PRO A 568 -51.79 -27.67 -4.04
N GLU A 569 -51.73 -26.40 -4.47
CA GLU A 569 -52.51 -25.94 -5.64
C GLU A 569 -51.65 -24.97 -6.48
N ILE A 570 -51.90 -24.96 -7.79
CA ILE A 570 -50.93 -24.73 -8.89
C ILE A 570 -51.44 -23.61 -9.82
N VAL A 571 -50.50 -22.76 -10.31
CA VAL A 571 -50.44 -22.06 -11.65
C VAL A 571 -51.08 -20.65 -11.78
N PRO A 572 -50.57 -19.75 -12.68
CA PRO A 572 -49.43 -18.84 -12.44
C PRO A 572 -49.69 -17.42 -13.05
N GLU A 573 -48.61 -16.74 -13.45
CA GLU A 573 -48.50 -15.63 -14.44
C GLU A 573 -48.29 -14.19 -13.92
N ASN A 574 -46.98 -13.85 -13.93
CA ASN A 574 -46.36 -12.76 -14.74
C ASN A 574 -46.45 -11.30 -14.24
N PRO A 575 -45.57 -10.40 -14.76
CA PRO A 575 -44.82 -9.47 -13.92
C PRO A 575 -45.11 -8.01 -14.30
N GLU A 576 -44.56 -7.08 -13.53
CA GLU A 576 -44.04 -5.80 -14.02
C GLU A 576 -42.93 -5.33 -13.08
#